data_AF-A0AA40KD01-F1
#
_entry.id   AF-A0AA40KD01-F1
#
_cell.length_a   1.000
_cell.length_b   1.000
_cell.length_c   1.000
_cell.angle_alpha   90.00
_cell.angle_beta   90.00
_cell.angle_gamma   90.00
#
_symmetry.space_group_name_H-M   'P 1'
#
loop_
_entity.id
_entity.type
_entity.pdbx_description
1 polymer ?
#
loop_
_entity_poly.entity_id
_entity_poly.type
_entity_poly.pdbx_seq_one_letter_code
_entity_poly.pdbx_strand_id
1 'polypeptide(L)'
;MAAARRGVSSKGFSTKPPHSSPFGISQRPSHFTLHDAASQLATERLASFESEGSIPVYAILSHRWEDDEVTFHEVDSQDPAVKEKKCYRKLRYACEEAQKQGIAWVWVDTCCIDKRSSAELSEAINSMFTWYRNAAVCYAFISDSVIFNSTIPQLDQFKASKWFTRGWTLQELLAPTIVLFYSAEWAPLGSRETLSQTITEVTGIDDDYLRGKDLRHASVAKRMS
;
A
#
# COMPACT_ATOMS: atom_id res chain seq x y z
N MET A 1 -17.17 40.56 69.49
CA MET A 1 -17.85 40.46 68.17
C MET A 1 -17.09 39.44 67.35
N ALA A 2 -17.53 38.19 67.33
CA ALA A 2 -18.37 37.60 66.26
C ALA A 2 -17.62 37.54 64.92
N ALA A 3 -17.12 36.34 64.54
CA ALA A 3 -17.62 35.52 63.41
C ALA A 3 -16.70 35.71 62.18
N ALA A 4 -16.43 34.79 61.27
CA ALA A 4 -16.64 33.36 61.11
C ALA A 4 -15.70 32.90 59.96
N ARG A 5 -15.51 31.59 59.85
CA ARG A 5 -14.75 30.86 58.82
C ARG A 5 -15.14 31.20 57.38
N ARG A 6 -14.20 31.04 56.44
CA ARG A 6 -14.37 30.27 55.18
C ARG A 6 -13.01 30.02 54.52
N GLY A 7 -12.70 28.75 54.26
CA GLY A 7 -11.54 28.32 53.49
C GLY A 7 -11.81 28.41 51.99
N VAL A 8 -10.74 28.64 51.21
CA VAL A 8 -10.70 28.34 49.77
C VAL A 8 -9.34 27.69 49.47
N SER A 9 -9.45 26.58 48.75
CA SER A 9 -8.42 25.61 48.41
C SER A 9 -7.30 26.15 47.53
N SER A 10 -6.08 25.71 47.82
CA SER A 10 -4.85 25.91 47.06
C SER A 10 -4.95 25.29 45.66
N LYS A 11 -4.83 26.11 44.61
CA LYS A 11 -4.41 25.63 43.27
C LYS A 11 -3.00 26.14 43.00
N GLY A 12 -2.04 25.24 43.15
CA GLY A 12 -0.65 25.46 42.77
C GLY A 12 -0.55 25.69 41.26
N PHE A 13 0.18 26.73 40.89
CA PHE A 13 0.67 26.96 39.54
C PHE A 13 1.81 25.95 39.32
N SER A 14 1.55 24.88 38.57
CA SER A 14 2.59 23.99 38.06
C SER A 14 2.75 24.23 36.57
N THR A 15 3.91 24.73 36.20
CA THR A 15 4.35 25.02 34.84
C THR A 15 4.40 23.74 34.02
N LYS A 16 3.53 23.60 33.02
CA LYS A 16 3.63 22.54 32.00
C LYS A 16 4.95 22.70 31.22
N PRO A 17 5.69 21.61 30.95
CA PRO A 17 6.83 21.67 30.03
C PRO A 17 6.35 21.86 28.58
N PRO A 18 7.14 22.54 27.74
CA PRO A 18 6.75 22.87 26.38
C PRO A 18 7.02 21.71 25.40
N HIS A 19 6.06 21.52 24.50
CA HIS A 19 6.18 20.96 23.15
C HIS A 19 6.65 19.51 22.98
N SER A 20 5.65 18.63 22.86
CA SER A 20 5.70 17.46 21.98
C SER A 20 5.93 17.88 20.53
N SER A 21 6.84 17.18 19.85
CA SER A 21 7.05 17.23 18.40
C SER A 21 5.72 17.15 17.62
N PRO A 22 5.53 17.91 16.52
CA PRO A 22 4.32 17.83 15.71
C PRO A 22 4.22 16.52 14.91
N PHE A 23 5.23 15.65 14.97
CA PHE A 23 5.23 14.30 14.37
C PHE A 23 5.18 13.20 15.42
N GLY A 24 4.40 13.41 16.48
CA GLY A 24 4.19 12.45 17.55
C GLY A 24 3.04 11.49 17.25
N ILE A 25 3.23 10.57 16.31
CA ILE A 25 2.58 9.26 16.32
C ILE A 25 3.63 8.22 15.90
N SER A 26 4.42 7.74 16.86
CA SER A 26 5.04 6.42 16.76
C SER A 26 3.97 5.42 17.18
N GLN A 27 3.03 5.13 16.27
CA GLN A 27 2.27 3.89 16.38
C GLN A 27 3.15 2.85 15.71
N ARG A 28 3.72 1.96 16.51
CA ARG A 28 4.25 0.71 15.99
C ARG A 28 3.09 0.03 15.24
N PRO A 29 3.28 -0.51 14.03
CA PRO A 29 2.25 -1.34 13.43
C PRO A 29 2.03 -2.53 14.38
N SER A 30 0.86 -2.59 14.99
CA SER A 30 0.40 -3.66 15.88
C SER A 30 0.09 -4.92 15.10
N HIS A 31 -0.26 -4.80 13.82
CA HIS A 31 -0.70 -5.94 13.03
C HIS A 31 -0.42 -5.74 11.54
N PHE A 32 0.42 -6.60 10.95
CA PHE A 32 0.67 -6.65 9.52
C PHE A 32 0.42 -8.06 9.00
N THR A 33 -0.54 -8.22 8.09
CA THR A 33 -0.90 -9.54 7.54
C THR A 33 -0.32 -9.70 6.15
N LEU A 34 0.22 -10.88 5.83
CA LEU A 34 0.70 -11.23 4.50
C LEU A 34 0.03 -12.49 3.98
N HIS A 35 -0.17 -12.56 2.67
CA HIS A 35 -0.59 -13.76 2.00
C HIS A 35 0.61 -14.65 1.69
N ASP A 36 0.55 -15.93 2.05
CA ASP A 36 1.57 -16.91 1.70
C ASP A 36 1.52 -17.18 0.19
N ALA A 37 2.58 -16.75 -0.51
CA ALA A 37 2.74 -17.00 -1.92
C ALA A 37 3.38 -18.36 -2.19
N ALA A 38 4.16 -18.93 -1.27
CA ALA A 38 4.95 -20.15 -1.48
C ALA A 38 4.15 -21.44 -1.33
N SER A 39 3.06 -21.46 -0.56
CA SER A 39 2.22 -22.64 -0.38
C SER A 39 1.36 -22.93 -1.61
N GLN A 40 1.90 -23.71 -2.55
CA GLN A 40 1.07 -24.36 -3.58
C GLN A 40 0.08 -25.40 -2.98
N LEU A 41 0.27 -25.80 -1.71
CA LEU A 41 -0.54 -26.82 -1.03
C LEU A 41 -0.65 -26.53 0.48
N ALA A 42 -1.90 -26.39 0.94
CA ALA A 42 -2.39 -26.59 2.31
C ALA A 42 -1.98 -25.62 3.45
N THR A 43 -3.04 -24.96 3.94
CA THR A 43 -3.38 -24.63 5.35
C THR A 43 -3.12 -23.24 5.94
N GLU A 44 -2.19 -22.40 5.49
CA GLU A 44 -2.09 -21.02 6.01
C GLU A 44 -1.88 -20.03 4.86
N ARG A 45 -2.97 -19.37 4.43
CA ARG A 45 -2.95 -18.39 3.34
C ARG A 45 -2.71 -16.98 3.84
N LEU A 46 -3.01 -16.66 5.09
CA LEU A 46 -2.68 -15.40 5.75
C LEU A 46 -1.82 -15.64 6.99
N ALA A 47 -0.80 -14.81 7.19
CA ALA A 47 0.01 -14.79 8.40
C ALA A 47 0.14 -13.36 8.94
N SER A 48 -0.06 -13.19 10.24
CA SER A 48 0.04 -11.90 10.93
C SER A 48 1.37 -11.73 11.65
N PHE A 49 1.91 -10.52 11.60
CA PHE A 49 3.17 -10.14 12.23
C PHE A 49 2.93 -8.95 13.17
N GLU A 50 3.27 -9.13 14.45
CA GLU A 50 3.02 -8.14 15.52
C GLU A 50 4.22 -7.20 15.78
N SER A 51 5.36 -7.46 15.13
CA SER A 51 6.56 -6.65 15.29
C SER A 51 7.25 -6.38 13.95
N GLU A 52 7.78 -5.17 13.79
CA GLU A 52 8.47 -4.77 12.55
C GLU A 52 9.68 -5.67 12.25
N GLY A 53 10.38 -6.14 13.27
CA GLY A 53 11.52 -7.06 13.12
C GLY A 53 11.14 -8.50 12.76
N SER A 54 9.86 -8.88 12.87
CA SER A 54 9.37 -10.20 12.46
C SER A 54 8.77 -10.22 11.04
N ILE A 55 8.61 -9.06 10.39
CA ILE A 55 8.03 -8.99 9.06
C ILE A 55 9.04 -9.57 8.05
N PRO A 56 8.70 -10.66 7.32
CA PRO A 56 9.59 -11.24 6.34
C PRO A 56 9.71 -10.35 5.10
N VAL A 57 10.59 -10.71 4.16
CA VAL A 57 10.60 -10.07 2.84
C VAL A 57 9.31 -10.38 2.10
N TYR A 58 8.66 -9.36 1.53
CA TYR A 58 7.41 -9.50 0.79
C TYR A 58 7.36 -8.63 -0.47
N ALA A 59 6.50 -9.04 -1.41
CA ALA A 59 6.07 -8.24 -2.53
C ALA A 59 4.71 -7.58 -2.20
N ILE A 60 4.39 -6.46 -2.84
CA ILE A 60 3.12 -5.76 -2.65
C ILE A 60 2.38 -5.62 -3.97
N LEU A 61 1.06 -5.85 -3.98
CA LEU A 61 0.21 -5.66 -5.15
C LEU A 61 -0.55 -4.33 -5.04
N SER A 62 -0.16 -3.37 -5.88
CA SER A 62 -0.96 -2.19 -6.18
C SER A 62 -1.92 -2.51 -7.32
N HIS A 63 -3.21 -2.28 -7.09
CA HIS A 63 -4.23 -2.51 -8.11
C HIS A 63 -5.43 -1.61 -7.88
N ARG A 64 -6.26 -1.43 -8.91
CA ARG A 64 -7.60 -0.88 -8.71
C ARG A 64 -8.54 -1.98 -8.26
N TRP A 65 -9.33 -1.66 -7.23
CA TRP A 65 -10.44 -2.51 -6.85
C TRP A 65 -11.46 -2.53 -7.97
N GLU A 66 -11.89 -3.74 -8.29
CA GLU A 66 -12.99 -4.00 -9.20
C GLU A 66 -14.14 -4.62 -8.42
N ASP A 67 -15.21 -4.99 -9.12
CA ASP A 67 -16.28 -5.76 -8.50
C ASP A 67 -15.75 -7.14 -8.08
N ASP A 68 -16.32 -7.68 -7.00
CA ASP A 68 -16.05 -9.02 -6.46
C ASP A 68 -14.65 -9.29 -5.89
N GLU A 69 -13.83 -8.29 -5.54
CA GLU A 69 -12.50 -8.50 -4.93
C GLU A 69 -12.49 -9.54 -3.78
N VAL A 70 -11.40 -10.33 -3.72
CA VAL A 70 -11.21 -11.31 -2.64
C VAL A 70 -10.98 -10.55 -1.34
N THR A 71 -11.82 -10.80 -0.35
CA THR A 71 -11.70 -10.16 0.96
C THR A 71 -10.83 -10.96 1.93
N PHE A 72 -10.43 -10.33 3.04
CA PHE A 72 -9.72 -10.98 4.15
C PHE A 72 -10.39 -12.28 4.63
N HIS A 73 -11.73 -12.30 4.69
CA HIS A 73 -12.50 -13.45 5.18
C HIS A 73 -12.71 -14.53 4.11
N GLU A 74 -12.55 -14.18 2.83
CA GLU A 74 -12.72 -15.10 1.71
C GLU A 74 -11.41 -15.75 1.29
N VAL A 75 -10.28 -15.07 1.49
CA VAL A 75 -9.01 -15.54 0.95
C VAL A 75 -8.59 -16.88 1.55
N ASP A 76 -8.93 -17.16 2.81
CA ASP A 76 -8.68 -18.43 3.48
C ASP A 76 -9.76 -19.49 3.20
N SER A 77 -10.83 -19.12 2.50
CA SER A 77 -11.93 -20.03 2.19
C SER A 77 -11.46 -21.20 1.32
N GLN A 78 -12.00 -22.38 1.65
CA GLN A 78 -11.88 -23.58 0.82
C GLN A 78 -12.95 -23.63 -0.29
N ASP A 79 -13.84 -22.65 -0.34
CA ASP A 79 -14.87 -22.54 -1.38
C ASP A 79 -14.23 -22.37 -2.77
N PRO A 80 -14.42 -23.33 -3.70
CA PRO A 80 -13.94 -23.22 -5.07
C PRO A 80 -14.43 -21.96 -5.79
N ALA A 81 -15.64 -21.49 -5.47
CA ALA A 81 -16.23 -20.32 -6.11
C ALA A 81 -15.40 -19.05 -5.86
N VAL A 82 -14.72 -18.94 -4.71
CA VAL A 82 -13.81 -17.82 -4.40
C VAL A 82 -12.60 -17.84 -5.33
N LYS A 83 -12.04 -19.03 -5.61
CA LYS A 83 -10.87 -19.20 -6.49
C LYS A 83 -11.21 -18.96 -7.97
N GLU A 84 -12.47 -19.17 -8.35
CA GLU A 84 -12.97 -18.91 -9.70
C GLU A 84 -13.26 -17.43 -9.98
N LYS A 85 -13.31 -16.58 -8.94
CA LYS A 85 -13.52 -15.13 -9.11
C LYS A 85 -12.42 -14.53 -10.00
N LYS A 86 -12.81 -13.63 -10.89
CA LYS A 86 -11.86 -12.94 -11.80
C LYS A 86 -10.78 -12.18 -11.04
N CYS A 87 -11.12 -11.59 -9.89
CA CYS A 87 -10.22 -10.87 -9.01
C CYS A 87 -9.16 -11.78 -8.35
N TYR A 88 -9.50 -13.05 -8.08
CA TYR A 88 -8.57 -14.03 -7.49
C TYR A 88 -7.37 -14.26 -8.41
N ARG A 89 -7.55 -14.06 -9.72
CA ARG A 89 -6.44 -14.10 -10.69
C ARG A 89 -5.37 -13.06 -10.35
N LYS A 90 -5.74 -11.87 -9.88
CA LYS A 90 -4.76 -10.82 -9.54
C LYS A 90 -3.83 -11.29 -8.42
N LEU A 91 -4.42 -11.86 -7.36
CA LEU A 91 -3.69 -12.43 -6.24
C LEU A 91 -2.81 -13.61 -6.70
N ARG A 92 -3.38 -14.56 -7.44
CA ARG A 92 -2.62 -15.73 -7.94
C ARG A 92 -1.39 -15.32 -8.74
N TYR A 93 -1.54 -14.41 -9.70
CA TYR A 93 -0.42 -13.98 -10.52
C TYR A 93 0.60 -13.14 -9.73
N ALA A 94 0.17 -12.31 -8.77
CA ALA A 94 1.11 -11.64 -7.87
C ALA A 94 1.94 -12.65 -7.07
N CYS A 95 1.33 -13.74 -6.58
CA CYS A 95 2.05 -14.84 -5.94
C CYS A 95 3.02 -15.53 -6.90
N GLU A 96 2.61 -15.83 -8.13
CA GLU A 96 3.49 -16.43 -9.14
C GLU A 96 4.70 -15.54 -9.48
N GLU A 97 4.50 -14.23 -9.63
CA GLU A 97 5.60 -13.28 -9.85
C GLU A 97 6.53 -13.16 -8.64
N ALA A 98 5.98 -13.15 -7.41
CA ALA A 98 6.76 -13.19 -6.18
C ALA A 98 7.62 -14.46 -6.08
N GLN A 99 7.03 -15.64 -6.36
CA GLN A 99 7.73 -16.92 -6.36
C GLN A 99 8.91 -16.94 -7.35
N LYS A 100 8.74 -16.39 -8.56
CA LYS A 100 9.83 -16.29 -9.56
C LYS A 100 11.03 -15.50 -9.04
N GLN A 101 10.80 -14.59 -8.09
CA GLN A 101 11.83 -13.76 -7.45
C GLN A 101 12.28 -14.32 -6.10
N GLY A 102 11.83 -15.52 -5.70
CA GLY A 102 12.16 -16.13 -4.42
C GLY A 102 11.48 -15.48 -3.22
N ILE A 103 10.40 -14.71 -3.44
CA ILE A 103 9.65 -14.02 -2.40
C ILE A 103 8.44 -14.87 -2.01
N ALA A 104 8.38 -15.28 -0.74
CA ALA A 104 7.34 -16.18 -0.23
C ALA A 104 6.07 -15.46 0.24
N TRP A 105 6.07 -14.13 0.31
CA TRP A 105 4.97 -13.37 0.91
C TRP A 105 4.49 -12.25 -0.03
N VAL A 106 3.18 -12.10 -0.13
CA VAL A 106 2.54 -11.02 -0.90
C VAL A 106 1.57 -10.27 0.00
N TRP A 107 1.62 -8.94 -0.06
CA TRP A 107 0.62 -8.09 0.56
C TRP A 107 -0.37 -7.56 -0.48
N VAL A 108 -1.67 -7.63 -0.18
CA VAL A 108 -2.75 -7.05 -0.98
C VAL A 108 -3.79 -6.42 -0.05
N ASP A 109 -4.11 -5.15 -0.24
CA ASP A 109 -5.02 -4.39 0.64
C ASP A 109 -6.44 -4.98 0.72
N THR A 110 -6.88 -5.71 -0.30
CA THR A 110 -8.20 -6.35 -0.35
C THR A 110 -8.32 -7.54 0.59
N CYS A 111 -7.25 -8.33 0.74
CA CYS A 111 -7.26 -9.56 1.52
C CYS A 111 -6.31 -9.59 2.73
N CYS A 112 -5.43 -8.60 2.89
CA CYS A 112 -4.47 -8.51 4.01
C CYS A 112 -4.86 -7.48 5.08
N ILE A 113 -5.99 -6.78 4.89
CA ILE A 113 -6.56 -5.85 5.88
C ILE A 113 -7.98 -6.31 6.22
N ASP A 114 -8.28 -6.56 7.49
CA ASP A 114 -9.66 -6.75 7.93
C ASP A 114 -10.38 -5.39 8.02
N LYS A 115 -11.02 -5.01 6.91
CA LYS A 115 -11.77 -3.76 6.78
C LYS A 115 -13.01 -3.68 7.68
N ARG A 116 -13.42 -4.77 8.34
CA ARG A 116 -14.51 -4.75 9.33
C ARG A 116 -14.03 -4.21 10.68
N SER A 117 -12.74 -4.29 10.95
CA SER A 117 -12.10 -3.70 12.11
C SER A 117 -11.75 -2.24 11.81
N SER A 118 -12.52 -1.30 12.37
CA SER A 118 -12.25 0.13 12.19
C SER A 118 -10.89 0.55 12.76
N ALA A 119 -10.42 -0.14 13.81
CA ALA A 119 -9.10 0.04 14.37
C ALA A 119 -8.01 -0.37 13.38
N GLU A 120 -8.10 -1.58 12.81
CA GLU A 120 -7.13 -2.09 11.82
C GLU A 120 -7.14 -1.25 10.55
N LEU A 121 -8.32 -0.88 10.04
CA LEU A 121 -8.43 -0.02 8.87
C LEU A 121 -7.75 1.35 9.09
N SER A 122 -7.96 1.96 10.26
CA SER A 122 -7.32 3.23 10.61
C SER A 122 -5.80 3.08 10.73
N GLU A 123 -5.33 2.00 11.33
CA GLU A 123 -3.91 1.70 11.45
C GLU A 123 -3.26 1.46 10.08
N ALA A 124 -3.95 0.69 9.22
CA ALA A 124 -3.51 0.41 7.87
C ALA A 124 -3.32 1.70 7.07
N ILE A 125 -4.32 2.60 7.09
CA ILE A 125 -4.24 3.91 6.42
C ILE A 125 -3.00 4.70 6.87
N ASN A 126 -2.66 4.67 8.15
CA ASN A 126 -1.50 5.37 8.69
C ASN A 126 -0.17 4.67 8.38
N SER A 127 -0.20 3.39 8.02
CA SER A 127 0.99 2.55 7.82
C SER A 127 1.28 2.24 6.35
N MET A 128 0.32 2.49 5.43
CA MET A 128 0.42 2.20 4.00
C MET A 128 1.74 2.64 3.39
N PHE A 129 2.15 3.90 3.59
CA PHE A 129 3.39 4.41 3.03
C PHE A 129 4.59 3.55 3.45
N THR A 130 4.67 3.20 4.73
CA THR A 130 5.74 2.36 5.29
C THR A 130 5.71 0.96 4.71
N TRP A 131 4.52 0.37 4.56
CA TRP A 131 4.36 -0.96 3.95
C TRP A 131 4.80 -0.97 2.48
N TYR A 132 4.38 0.02 1.68
CA TYR A 132 4.87 0.15 0.31
C TYR A 132 6.38 0.38 0.24
N ARG A 133 6.94 1.20 1.14
CA ARG A 133 8.38 1.47 1.19
C ARG A 133 9.21 0.22 1.53
N ASN A 134 8.72 -0.60 2.45
CA ASN A 134 9.45 -1.77 2.96
C ASN A 134 9.25 -3.03 2.09
N ALA A 135 8.31 -3.01 1.15
CA ALA A 135 8.16 -4.08 0.17
C ALA A 135 9.42 -4.20 -0.72
N ALA A 136 9.83 -5.43 -1.01
CA ALA A 136 10.95 -5.69 -1.92
C ALA A 136 10.65 -5.27 -3.36
N VAL A 137 9.38 -5.44 -3.77
CA VAL A 137 8.88 -5.06 -5.08
C VAL A 137 7.40 -4.74 -5.00
N CYS A 138 6.97 -3.70 -5.73
CA CYS A 138 5.57 -3.39 -5.95
C CYS A 138 5.16 -3.79 -7.37
N TYR A 139 4.19 -4.68 -7.48
CA TYR A 139 3.52 -5.00 -8.74
C TYR A 139 2.34 -4.04 -8.91
N ALA A 140 2.42 -3.14 -9.89
CA ALA A 140 1.34 -2.24 -10.25
C ALA A 140 0.53 -2.85 -11.41
N PHE A 141 -0.65 -3.36 -11.08
CA PHE A 141 -1.54 -4.02 -12.03
C PHE A 141 -2.49 -3.03 -12.71
N ILE A 142 -2.32 -2.85 -14.01
CA ILE A 142 -3.05 -1.91 -14.86
C ILE A 142 -4.21 -2.66 -15.56
N SER A 143 -5.31 -2.86 -14.82
CA SER A 143 -6.43 -3.69 -15.28
C SER A 143 -7.22 -3.13 -16.46
N ASP A 144 -7.12 -1.82 -16.71
CA ASP A 144 -7.77 -1.11 -17.81
C ASP A 144 -6.86 -0.83 -19.01
N SER A 145 -5.65 -1.41 -19.02
CA SER A 145 -4.83 -1.51 -20.23
C SER A 145 -5.27 -2.74 -21.02
N VAL A 146 -5.66 -2.56 -22.29
CA VAL A 146 -6.16 -3.68 -23.12
C VAL A 146 -5.11 -4.05 -24.16
N ILE A 147 -4.79 -5.34 -24.24
CA ILE A 147 -3.71 -5.91 -25.06
C ILE A 147 -3.95 -5.85 -26.58
N PHE A 148 -2.81 -5.81 -27.30
CA PHE A 148 -2.53 -6.20 -28.69
C PHE A 148 -3.76 -6.34 -29.58
N ASN A 149 -4.12 -5.26 -30.29
CA ASN A 149 -4.83 -5.28 -31.58
C ASN A 149 -5.10 -3.87 -32.14
N SER A 150 -4.36 -2.85 -31.71
CA SER A 150 -4.67 -1.48 -32.11
C SER A 150 -3.43 -0.69 -32.46
N THR A 151 -3.58 0.12 -33.50
CA THR A 151 -2.69 1.12 -34.07
C THR A 151 -2.23 2.21 -33.09
N ILE A 152 -2.53 2.05 -31.80
CA ILE A 152 -2.23 2.99 -30.71
C ILE A 152 -0.99 2.47 -29.97
N PRO A 153 0.07 3.30 -29.78
CA PRO A 153 1.22 2.92 -28.97
C PRO A 153 0.78 2.46 -27.57
N GLN A 154 1.31 1.33 -27.09
CA GLN A 154 1.05 0.78 -25.73
C GLN A 154 1.18 1.84 -24.62
N LEU A 155 2.01 2.85 -24.86
CA LEU A 155 2.25 3.97 -23.97
C LEU A 155 1.04 4.89 -23.79
N ASP A 156 0.26 5.17 -24.84
CA ASP A 156 -0.90 6.07 -24.73
C ASP A 156 -2.02 5.44 -23.90
N GLN A 157 -2.18 4.12 -24.00
CA GLN A 157 -3.13 3.39 -23.17
C GLN A 157 -2.69 3.34 -21.71
N PHE A 158 -1.39 3.14 -21.46
CA PHE A 158 -0.82 3.23 -20.13
C PHE A 158 -1.08 4.61 -19.52
N LYS A 159 -0.83 5.69 -20.27
CA LYS A 159 -1.11 7.07 -19.84
C LYS A 159 -2.59 7.31 -19.51
N ALA A 160 -3.48 6.71 -20.29
CA ALA A 160 -4.93 6.83 -20.11
C ALA A 160 -5.49 5.97 -18.96
N SER A 161 -4.65 5.14 -18.32
CA SER A 161 -5.12 4.28 -17.23
C SER A 161 -5.67 5.09 -16.06
N LYS A 162 -6.83 4.66 -15.58
CA LYS A 162 -7.46 5.16 -14.36
C LYS A 162 -6.71 4.74 -13.10
N TRP A 163 -5.63 3.98 -13.21
CA TRP A 163 -4.73 3.73 -12.09
C TRP A 163 -4.10 5.04 -11.64
N PHE A 164 -3.71 5.92 -12.57
CA PHE A 164 -3.07 7.21 -12.27
C PHE A 164 -3.99 8.24 -11.62
N THR A 165 -5.30 8.07 -11.71
CA THR A 165 -6.28 9.06 -11.21
C THR A 165 -6.68 8.83 -9.76
N ARG A 166 -6.09 7.85 -9.05
CA ARG A 166 -6.47 7.51 -7.66
C ARG A 166 -5.66 8.33 -6.65
N GLY A 167 -6.28 8.67 -5.53
CA GLY A 167 -5.60 9.39 -4.44
C GLY A 167 -4.44 8.61 -3.79
N TRP A 168 -4.41 7.28 -3.93
CA TRP A 168 -3.34 6.43 -3.37
C TRP A 168 -2.17 6.18 -4.32
N THR A 169 -2.36 6.38 -5.63
CA THR A 169 -1.36 6.16 -6.69
C THR A 169 0.01 6.74 -6.32
N LEU A 170 0.01 7.94 -5.75
CA LEU A 170 1.25 8.63 -5.39
C LEU A 170 2.09 7.83 -4.39
N GLN A 171 1.45 7.26 -3.36
CA GLN A 171 2.15 6.44 -2.37
C GLN A 171 2.58 5.11 -2.98
N GLU A 172 1.70 4.47 -3.74
CA GLU A 172 1.96 3.21 -4.43
C GLU A 172 3.10 3.34 -5.45
N LEU A 173 3.29 4.53 -6.03
CA LEU A 173 4.31 4.84 -7.03
C LEU A 173 5.64 5.30 -6.43
N LEU A 174 5.61 6.09 -5.36
CA LEU A 174 6.81 6.77 -4.83
C LEU A 174 7.39 6.13 -3.58
N ALA A 175 6.59 5.39 -2.80
CA ALA A 175 7.09 4.76 -1.59
C ALA A 175 7.99 3.56 -1.88
N PRO A 176 7.62 2.62 -2.79
CA PRO A 176 8.45 1.45 -3.07
C PRO A 176 9.76 1.81 -3.76
N THR A 177 10.79 1.04 -3.46
CA THR A 177 12.07 1.15 -4.17
C THR A 177 11.91 0.70 -5.63
N ILE A 178 11.26 -0.45 -5.83
CA ILE A 178 11.04 -1.08 -7.13
C ILE A 178 9.54 -1.13 -7.43
N VAL A 179 9.13 -0.63 -8.59
CA VAL A 179 7.76 -0.73 -9.10
C VAL A 179 7.80 -1.30 -10.51
N LEU A 180 7.10 -2.42 -10.71
CA LEU A 180 6.94 -3.11 -12.00
C LEU A 180 5.48 -3.04 -12.43
N PHE A 181 5.24 -2.58 -13.65
CA PHE A 181 3.91 -2.43 -14.23
C PHE A 181 3.53 -3.65 -15.06
N TYR A 182 2.30 -4.12 -14.89
CA TYR A 182 1.75 -5.27 -15.60
C TYR A 182 0.40 -4.93 -16.23
N SER A 183 0.12 -5.45 -17.42
CA SER A 183 -1.17 -5.29 -18.11
C SER A 183 -2.27 -6.16 -17.49
N ALA A 184 -3.51 -6.04 -17.97
CA ALA A 184 -4.64 -6.87 -17.55
C ALA A 184 -4.40 -8.39 -17.72
N GLU A 185 -3.56 -8.77 -18.68
CA GLU A 185 -3.14 -10.13 -19.00
C GLU A 185 -1.79 -10.50 -18.37
N TRP A 186 -1.31 -9.69 -17.43
CA TRP A 186 -0.04 -9.89 -16.72
C TRP A 186 1.19 -9.86 -17.63
N ALA A 187 1.11 -9.17 -18.77
CA ALA A 187 2.29 -8.87 -19.57
C ALA A 187 3.09 -7.73 -18.92
N PRO A 188 4.43 -7.84 -18.81
CA PRO A 188 5.25 -6.76 -18.27
C PRO A 188 5.20 -5.55 -19.21
N LEU A 189 4.87 -4.38 -18.65
CA LEU A 189 4.82 -3.10 -19.35
C LEU A 189 6.12 -2.30 -19.19
N GLY A 190 6.86 -2.54 -18.10
CA GLY A 190 8.10 -1.86 -17.76
C GLY A 190 8.21 -1.60 -16.26
N SER A 191 9.32 -1.00 -15.84
CA SER A 191 9.49 -0.48 -14.48
C SER A 191 9.17 1.01 -14.41
N ARG A 192 9.00 1.54 -13.19
CA ARG A 192 8.91 2.99 -12.95
C ARG A 192 10.12 3.76 -13.51
N GLU A 193 11.30 3.17 -13.49
CA GLU A 193 12.51 3.77 -14.06
C GLU A 193 12.47 3.81 -15.59
N THR A 194 12.05 2.72 -16.24
CA THR A 194 11.98 2.67 -17.72
C THR A 194 10.83 3.49 -18.28
N LEU A 195 9.76 3.67 -17.50
CA LEU A 195 8.56 4.43 -17.88
C LEU A 195 8.54 5.84 -17.26
N SER A 196 9.66 6.29 -16.68
CA SER A 196 9.70 7.50 -15.85
C SER A 196 9.19 8.75 -16.59
N GLN A 197 9.63 8.98 -17.83
CA GLN A 197 9.16 10.10 -18.65
C GLN A 197 7.65 10.06 -18.88
N THR A 198 7.12 8.88 -19.18
CA THR A 198 5.68 8.68 -19.40
C THR A 198 4.87 8.94 -18.14
N ILE A 199 5.38 8.47 -17.01
CA ILE A 199 4.76 8.70 -15.71
C ILE A 199 4.81 10.19 -15.37
N THR A 200 5.92 10.89 -15.65
CA THR A 200 6.04 12.35 -15.49
C THR A 200 4.98 13.09 -16.32
N GLU A 201 4.75 12.70 -17.57
CA GLU A 201 3.74 13.33 -18.42
C GLU A 201 2.32 13.20 -17.86
N VAL A 202 2.00 12.05 -17.24
CA VAL A 202 0.64 11.77 -16.73
C VAL A 202 0.42 12.37 -15.34
N THR A 203 1.45 12.32 -14.49
CA THR A 203 1.33 12.65 -13.06
C THR A 203 1.87 14.05 -12.73
N GLY A 204 2.70 14.63 -13.61
CA GLY A 204 3.46 15.84 -13.31
C GLY A 204 4.62 15.63 -12.33
N ILE A 205 4.86 14.40 -11.87
CA ILE A 205 5.95 14.08 -10.94
C ILE A 205 7.27 14.14 -11.69
N ASP A 206 8.22 14.89 -11.15
CA ASP A 206 9.57 15.04 -11.68
C ASP A 206 10.27 13.68 -11.84
N ASP A 207 10.89 13.46 -12.99
CA ASP A 207 11.61 12.23 -13.37
C ASP A 207 12.65 11.84 -12.31
N ASP A 208 13.31 12.84 -11.72
CA ASP A 208 14.25 12.69 -10.62
C ASP A 208 13.68 11.87 -9.44
N TYR A 209 12.45 12.16 -9.01
CA TYR A 209 11.81 11.45 -7.88
C TYR A 209 11.39 10.03 -8.29
N LEU A 210 11.01 9.84 -9.55
CA LEU A 210 10.71 8.52 -10.12
C LEU A 210 11.96 7.63 -10.23
N ARG A 211 13.15 8.23 -10.22
CA ARG A 211 14.45 7.54 -10.24
C ARG A 211 15.14 7.47 -8.88
N GLY A 212 14.40 7.74 -7.79
CA GLY A 212 14.88 7.51 -6.42
C GLY A 212 15.50 8.73 -5.74
N LYS A 213 15.36 9.94 -6.29
CA LYS A 213 15.67 11.16 -5.53
C LYS A 213 14.79 11.22 -4.29
N ASP A 214 15.41 11.58 -3.18
CA ASP A 214 14.72 11.65 -1.89
C ASP A 214 13.61 12.71 -1.90
N LEU A 215 12.38 12.26 -1.61
CA LEU A 215 11.17 13.07 -1.54
C LEU A 215 11.25 14.19 -0.49
N ARG A 216 12.14 14.10 0.50
CA ARG A 216 12.38 15.17 1.48
C ARG A 216 12.93 16.45 0.83
N HIS A 217 13.54 16.33 -0.34
CA HIS A 217 14.03 17.46 -1.12
C HIS A 217 12.97 18.08 -2.04
N ALA A 218 11.76 17.51 -2.10
CA ALA A 218 10.64 18.12 -2.82
C ALA A 218 10.09 19.32 -2.07
N SER A 219 9.76 20.40 -2.79
CA SER A 219 9.06 21.54 -2.21
C SER A 219 7.70 21.09 -1.66
N VAL A 220 7.19 21.81 -0.65
CA VAL A 220 5.87 21.49 -0.06
C VAL A 220 4.77 21.47 -1.12
N ALA A 221 4.80 22.40 -2.09
CA ALA A 221 3.89 22.40 -3.22
C ALA A 221 3.98 21.12 -4.06
N LYS A 222 5.20 20.63 -4.36
CA LYS A 222 5.42 19.37 -5.09
C LYS A 222 5.04 18.12 -4.28
N ARG A 223 4.97 18.21 -2.95
CA ARG A 223 4.55 17.11 -2.06
C ARG A 223 3.03 17.00 -1.89
N MET A 224 2.28 18.03 -2.30
CA MET A 224 0.83 18.16 -2.09
C MET A 224 0.02 18.18 -3.39
N SER A 225 0.67 18.05 -4.56
CA SER A 225 0.04 17.89 -5.88
C SER A 225 0.14 16.43 -6.31
#